data_AF-A0A7W3RAY7-F1
#
_entry.id   AF-A0A7W3RAY7-F1
#
_cell.length_a   1.000
_cell.length_b   1.000
_cell.length_c   1.000
_cell.angle_alpha   90.00
_cell.angle_beta   90.00
_cell.angle_gamma   90.00
#
_symmetry.space_group_name_H-M   'P 1'
#
loop_
_entity.id
_entity.type
_entity.pdbx_description
1 polymer ?
#
loop_
_entity_poly.entity_id
_entity_poly.type
_entity_poly.pdbx_seq_one_letter_code
_entity_poly.pdbx_strand_id
1 'polypeptide(L)'
;MSRSHRSHRRRRKKSNAGKIGLAGVLTGVLGAGAIVVGYVALRPEPGEDAQARPQKAVQDGSITAAPSPTTGPALSVTTPEGYTYSLGAVRTGAEDRPLSRSTPPPSGQTYAYGEYVLTNTMQQPILLDFPADLYLSREYVPDELQDRCAPQPGVPDDLCTPPTHSEVVARLNGSEPPIDENGDKLMPPGASYLVRIATEAPLEAGIADGTVRLYVWHARFTADRKGIEVRLP
;
A
#
# COMPACT_ATOMS: atom_id res chain seq x y z
N MET A 1 53.84 -16.58 -26.43
CA MET A 1 54.43 -15.35 -27.02
C MET A 1 53.34 -14.73 -27.89
N SER A 2 52.87 -13.48 -27.82
CA SER A 2 53.26 -12.27 -27.11
C SER A 2 52.03 -11.35 -27.01
N ARG A 3 51.88 -10.66 -25.87
CA ARG A 3 50.91 -9.58 -25.67
C ARG A 3 51.36 -8.34 -26.43
N SER A 4 50.43 -7.55 -26.97
CA SER A 4 50.68 -6.13 -27.23
C SER A 4 49.44 -5.29 -26.94
N HIS A 5 49.59 -4.41 -25.95
CA HIS A 5 48.67 -3.35 -25.59
C HIS A 5 48.78 -2.19 -26.59
N ARG A 6 47.66 -1.56 -26.97
CA ARG A 6 47.67 -0.22 -27.57
C ARG A 6 46.87 0.74 -26.71
N SER A 7 47.58 1.71 -26.16
CA SER A 7 47.07 2.93 -25.56
C SER A 7 46.99 4.01 -26.63
N HIS A 8 45.85 4.68 -26.77
CA HIS A 8 45.78 5.98 -27.43
C HIS A 8 45.21 7.02 -26.48
N ARG A 9 46.05 8.04 -26.31
CA ARG A 9 45.91 9.21 -25.46
C ARG A 9 45.60 10.39 -26.38
N ARG A 10 44.94 11.43 -25.81
CA ARG A 10 44.81 12.82 -26.30
C ARG A 10 43.59 13.04 -27.24
N ARG A 11 42.84 14.15 -27.17
CA ARG A 11 43.12 15.48 -26.61
C ARG A 11 41.80 16.28 -26.50
N ARG A 12 41.77 17.17 -25.51
CA ARG A 12 40.87 18.31 -25.27
C ARG A 12 40.28 19.00 -26.52
N LYS A 13 39.05 19.52 -26.38
CA LYS A 13 38.76 20.94 -26.68
C LYS A 13 37.53 21.47 -25.91
N LYS A 14 37.74 22.60 -25.24
CA LYS A 14 36.75 23.56 -24.70
C LYS A 14 36.33 24.50 -25.84
N SER A 15 35.05 24.87 -25.92
CA SER A 15 34.56 26.17 -26.43
C SER A 15 33.04 26.24 -26.15
N ASN A 16 32.59 27.05 -25.21
CA ASN A 16 32.06 28.42 -25.38
C ASN A 16 30.62 28.49 -25.90
N ALA A 17 29.75 28.98 -25.00
CA ALA A 17 28.76 30.04 -25.18
C ALA A 17 27.92 30.09 -26.47
N GLY A 18 26.60 29.96 -26.29
CA GLY A 18 25.59 30.45 -27.20
C GLY A 18 24.31 30.79 -26.43
N LYS A 19 24.14 32.07 -26.07
CA LYS A 19 22.87 32.68 -25.66
C LYS A 19 22.20 33.24 -26.91
N ILE A 20 21.01 32.77 -27.26
CA ILE A 20 19.97 33.44 -28.08
C ILE A 20 18.68 32.67 -27.72
N GLY A 21 17.59 33.19 -27.14
CA GLY A 21 16.94 34.48 -27.33
C GLY A 21 15.86 34.33 -28.39
N LEU A 22 14.57 34.31 -28.00
CA LEU A 22 13.45 34.93 -28.74
C LEU A 22 12.11 34.67 -28.03
N ALA A 23 11.42 35.78 -27.80
CA ALA A 23 10.09 35.90 -27.23
C ALA A 23 9.00 35.53 -28.27
N GLY A 24 7.83 35.16 -27.77
CA GLY A 24 6.59 35.06 -28.55
C GLY A 24 5.39 35.37 -27.67
N VAL A 25 4.87 36.59 -27.79
CA VAL A 25 3.63 37.11 -27.20
C VAL A 25 2.55 37.08 -28.27
N LEU A 26 1.34 36.59 -27.97
CA LEU A 26 0.04 37.04 -28.54
C LEU A 26 -1.07 36.72 -27.50
N THR A 27 -1.61 37.67 -26.72
CA THR A 27 -2.91 38.40 -26.95
C THR A 27 -4.00 37.52 -27.57
N GLY A 28 -5.21 37.29 -27.04
CA GLY A 28 -6.01 37.90 -25.96
C GLY A 28 -7.46 38.02 -26.46
N VAL A 29 -8.49 37.74 -25.65
CA VAL A 29 -9.86 38.30 -25.83
C VAL A 29 -10.54 38.42 -24.46
N LEU A 30 -10.91 39.65 -24.14
CA LEU A 30 -11.83 40.08 -23.09
C LEU A 30 -13.28 39.80 -23.51
N GLY A 31 -14.10 39.32 -22.58
CA GLY A 31 -15.55 39.26 -22.75
C GLY A 31 -16.24 39.38 -21.40
N ALA A 32 -16.50 40.62 -20.97
CA ALA A 32 -17.35 40.92 -19.83
C ALA A 32 -18.82 40.95 -20.28
N GLY A 33 -19.69 40.26 -19.54
CA GLY A 33 -21.14 40.31 -19.73
C GLY A 33 -21.84 39.83 -18.46
N ALA A 34 -22.19 40.76 -17.58
CA ALA A 34 -23.06 40.52 -16.45
C ALA A 34 -24.52 40.76 -16.87
N ILE A 35 -25.36 39.74 -16.75
CA ILE A 35 -26.82 39.88 -16.74
C ILE A 35 -27.35 39.02 -15.60
N VAL A 36 -27.86 39.69 -14.57
CA VAL A 36 -28.68 39.09 -13.51
C VAL A 36 -30.14 39.27 -13.93
N VAL A 37 -30.82 38.17 -14.25
CA VAL A 37 -32.28 38.10 -14.29
C VAL A 37 -32.69 36.83 -13.58
N GLY A 38 -33.35 36.99 -12.44
CA GLY A 38 -33.96 35.89 -11.71
C GLY A 38 -35.20 35.39 -12.43
N TYR A 39 -35.35 34.06 -12.53
CA TYR A 39 -36.63 33.44 -12.86
C TYR A 39 -36.76 32.14 -12.08
N VAL A 40 -37.62 32.17 -11.07
CA VAL A 40 -38.12 30.98 -10.36
C VAL A 40 -39.45 30.63 -11.03
N ALA A 41 -39.53 29.51 -11.75
CA ALA A 41 -40.76 28.75 -11.97
C ALA A 41 -40.48 27.34 -12.53
N LEU A 42 -40.77 26.36 -11.66
CA LEU A 42 -41.01 24.92 -11.78
C LEU A 42 -41.28 24.25 -13.17
N ARG A 43 -40.48 23.17 -13.44
CA ARG A 43 -40.74 21.80 -14.02
C ARG A 43 -41.54 21.62 -15.35
N PRO A 44 -41.36 20.54 -16.18
CA PRO A 44 -40.77 19.20 -15.95
C PRO A 44 -39.79 18.65 -17.05
N GLU A 45 -39.30 17.40 -16.84
CA GLU A 45 -38.25 16.51 -17.46
C GLU A 45 -38.14 16.42 -19.02
N PRO A 46 -37.18 15.72 -19.70
CA PRO A 46 -36.15 14.73 -19.27
C PRO A 46 -34.74 14.84 -19.94
N GLY A 47 -33.74 14.07 -19.48
CA GLY A 47 -32.57 13.66 -20.29
C GLY A 47 -31.16 14.08 -19.81
N GLU A 48 -30.38 13.07 -19.41
CA GLU A 48 -28.92 12.87 -19.52
C GLU A 48 -27.94 14.07 -19.42
N ASP A 49 -27.23 14.11 -18.28
CA ASP A 49 -25.76 14.13 -18.17
C ASP A 49 -25.35 14.76 -16.83
N ALA A 50 -25.70 14.08 -15.74
CA ALA A 50 -25.16 14.39 -14.43
C ALA A 50 -23.84 13.63 -14.27
N GLN A 51 -22.73 14.34 -14.49
CA GLN A 51 -21.40 13.94 -14.06
C GLN A 51 -21.47 13.42 -12.61
N ALA A 52 -21.22 12.12 -12.46
CA ALA A 52 -21.22 11.45 -11.17
C ALA A 52 -20.15 12.10 -10.28
N ARG A 53 -20.59 12.85 -9.27
CA ARG A 53 -19.73 13.20 -8.14
C ARG A 53 -19.36 11.89 -7.45
N PRO A 54 -18.07 11.65 -7.14
CA PRO A 54 -17.71 10.48 -6.35
C PRO A 54 -18.51 10.51 -5.05
N GLN A 55 -19.34 9.51 -4.86
CA GLN A 55 -20.09 9.35 -3.62
C GLN A 55 -19.06 8.99 -2.56
N LYS A 56 -18.90 9.84 -1.52
CA LYS A 56 -18.25 9.40 -0.29
C LYS A 56 -18.98 8.13 0.13
N ALA A 57 -18.28 6.99 0.10
CA ALA A 57 -18.82 5.72 0.51
C ALA A 57 -19.58 5.91 1.83
N VAL A 58 -20.80 5.37 1.87
CA VAL A 58 -21.58 5.18 3.09
C VAL A 58 -20.61 4.77 4.19
N GLN A 59 -20.64 5.48 5.32
CA GLN A 59 -19.86 5.14 6.49
C GLN A 59 -19.98 3.63 6.72
N ASP A 60 -18.93 2.89 6.37
CA ASP A 60 -18.78 1.52 6.81
C ASP A 60 -18.56 1.66 8.32
N GLY A 61 -19.66 1.62 9.07
CA GLY A 61 -19.75 1.99 10.49
C GLY A 61 -18.90 1.12 11.42
N SER A 62 -18.07 0.26 10.84
CA SER A 62 -17.19 -0.69 11.52
C SER A 62 -15.75 -0.17 11.72
N ILE A 63 -15.25 0.78 10.90
CA ILE A 63 -13.83 1.20 11.00
C ILE A 63 -13.69 2.41 11.94
N THR A 64 -13.30 2.11 13.17
CA THR A 64 -13.12 3.09 14.25
C THR A 64 -11.91 4.00 14.01
N ALA A 65 -11.96 5.21 14.59
CA ALA A 65 -10.82 6.10 14.63
C ALA A 65 -9.96 5.78 15.87
N ALA A 66 -8.64 5.77 15.72
CA ALA A 66 -7.68 5.46 16.77
C ALA A 66 -6.46 6.42 16.70
N PRO A 67 -5.73 6.61 17.81
CA PRO A 67 -4.42 7.27 17.76
C PRO A 67 -3.43 6.39 16.98
N SER A 68 -2.42 7.02 16.36
CA SER A 68 -1.32 6.25 15.76
C SER A 68 -0.56 5.45 16.82
N PRO A 69 -0.38 4.14 16.63
CA PRO A 69 0.45 3.33 17.51
C PRO A 69 1.94 3.63 17.29
N THR A 70 2.78 3.16 18.21
CA THR A 70 4.22 3.05 17.98
C THR A 70 4.47 2.04 16.87
N THR A 71 5.35 2.38 15.95
CA THR A 71 5.77 1.52 14.84
C THR A 71 7.27 1.33 14.85
N GLY A 72 7.73 0.23 14.27
CA GLY A 72 9.13 0.07 13.88
C GLY A 72 9.49 1.00 12.71
N PRO A 73 10.72 0.87 12.17
CA PRO A 73 11.19 1.72 11.09
C PRO A 73 10.28 1.69 9.87
N ALA A 74 9.93 2.88 9.35
CA ALA A 74 9.09 3.01 8.18
C ALA A 74 9.79 2.47 6.92
N LEU A 75 9.11 1.59 6.19
CA LEU A 75 9.49 1.08 4.88
C LEU A 75 8.65 1.78 3.81
N SER A 76 9.29 2.49 2.89
CA SER A 76 8.61 3.06 1.73
C SER A 76 8.65 2.07 0.56
N VAL A 77 7.49 1.84 -0.07
CA VAL A 77 7.35 0.98 -1.25
C VAL A 77 6.62 1.75 -2.33
N THR A 78 6.99 1.53 -3.59
CA THR A 78 6.34 2.15 -4.74
C THR A 78 5.92 1.08 -5.73
N THR A 79 4.66 1.09 -6.14
CA THR A 79 4.14 0.14 -7.12
C THR A 79 4.58 0.51 -8.54
N PRO A 80 4.46 -0.38 -9.54
CA PRO A 80 4.82 -0.09 -10.91
C PRO A 80 3.97 1.03 -11.52
N GLU A 81 2.75 1.22 -11.01
CA GLU A 81 1.85 2.31 -11.39
C GLU A 81 2.26 3.67 -10.77
N GLY A 82 3.24 3.68 -9.86
CA GLY A 82 3.77 4.87 -9.21
C GLY A 82 3.10 5.24 -7.89
N TYR A 83 2.30 4.34 -7.30
CA TYR A 83 1.71 4.57 -5.98
C TYR A 83 2.73 4.33 -4.88
N THR A 84 2.97 5.33 -4.04
CA THR A 84 3.94 5.25 -2.95
C THR A 84 3.26 5.16 -1.59
N TYR A 85 3.56 4.08 -0.88
CA TYR A 85 3.11 3.79 0.47
C TYR A 85 4.27 3.88 1.45
N SER A 86 3.93 4.13 2.72
CA SER A 86 4.81 3.90 3.86
C SER A 86 4.18 2.83 4.76
N LEU A 87 4.99 1.88 5.22
CA LEU A 87 4.60 0.79 6.11
C LEU A 87 5.43 0.84 7.39
N GLY A 88 4.80 0.65 8.55
CA GLY A 88 5.51 0.48 9.82
C GLY A 88 4.85 -0.61 10.65
N ALA A 89 5.58 -1.68 10.99
CA ALA A 89 5.01 -2.77 11.78
C ALA A 89 4.77 -2.30 13.21
N VAL A 90 3.66 -2.77 13.80
CA VAL A 90 3.22 -2.41 15.15
C VAL A 90 3.46 -3.57 16.10
N ARG A 91 2.89 -4.73 15.78
CA ARG A 91 2.98 -5.95 16.60
C ARG A 91 2.59 -7.16 15.77
N THR A 92 2.88 -8.33 16.31
CA THR A 92 2.46 -9.63 15.77
C THR A 92 2.13 -10.56 16.92
N GLY A 93 1.28 -11.55 16.70
CA GLY A 93 0.98 -12.56 17.70
C GLY A 93 0.05 -13.63 17.17
N ALA A 94 -0.68 -14.25 18.10
CA ALA A 94 -1.69 -15.25 17.81
C ALA A 94 -3.03 -14.89 18.48
N GLU A 95 -4.14 -15.17 17.80
CA GLU A 95 -5.50 -14.91 18.30
C GLU A 95 -6.50 -15.90 17.67
N ASP A 96 -7.56 -16.26 18.40
CA ASP A 96 -8.59 -17.18 17.89
C ASP A 96 -9.51 -16.54 16.85
N ARG A 97 -9.61 -15.20 16.84
CA ARG A 97 -10.43 -14.42 15.91
C ARG A 97 -9.74 -13.12 15.53
N PRO A 98 -8.63 -13.17 14.79
CA PRO A 98 -7.84 -11.98 14.49
C PRO A 98 -8.58 -11.00 13.57
N LEU A 99 -9.48 -11.47 12.70
CA LEU A 99 -10.23 -10.67 11.73
C LEU A 99 -11.74 -10.86 11.91
N SER A 100 -12.54 -9.94 11.37
CA SER A 100 -14.00 -9.96 11.53
C SER A 100 -14.65 -11.21 10.93
N ARG A 101 -14.03 -11.79 9.90
CA ARG A 101 -14.49 -13.01 9.22
C ARG A 101 -13.93 -14.32 9.80
N SER A 102 -13.05 -14.26 10.79
CA SER A 102 -12.42 -15.44 11.37
C SER A 102 -13.42 -16.24 12.23
N THR A 103 -13.50 -17.55 12.02
CA THR A 103 -14.21 -18.47 12.92
C THR A 103 -13.24 -19.04 13.96
N PRO A 104 -13.71 -19.41 15.17
CA PRO A 104 -12.87 -20.06 16.17
C PRO A 104 -12.06 -21.23 15.59
N PRO A 105 -10.77 -21.36 15.93
CA PRO A 105 -9.96 -22.47 15.47
C PRO A 105 -10.37 -23.77 16.19
N PRO A 106 -10.02 -24.95 15.62
CA PRO A 106 -10.04 -26.21 16.36
C PRO A 106 -9.22 -26.13 17.66
N SER A 107 -9.55 -26.98 18.64
CA SER A 107 -8.81 -27.02 19.90
C SER A 107 -7.32 -27.27 19.66
N GLY A 108 -6.47 -26.45 20.27
CA GLY A 108 -5.01 -26.55 20.15
C GLY A 108 -4.45 -25.90 18.89
N GLN A 109 -5.26 -25.15 18.15
CA GLN A 109 -4.79 -24.34 17.02
C GLN A 109 -5.13 -22.86 17.25
N THR A 110 -4.49 -21.98 16.49
CA THR A 110 -4.70 -20.53 16.58
C THR A 110 -4.41 -19.86 15.24
N TYR A 111 -4.82 -18.62 15.04
CA TYR A 111 -4.43 -17.86 13.85
C TYR A 111 -3.27 -16.93 14.18
N ALA A 112 -2.25 -16.91 13.32
CA ALA A 112 -1.21 -15.89 13.42
C ALA A 112 -1.71 -14.58 12.81
N TYR A 113 -1.32 -13.47 13.43
CA TYR A 113 -1.63 -12.14 12.92
C TYR A 113 -0.43 -11.19 13.02
N GLY A 114 -0.47 -10.16 12.20
CA GLY A 114 0.41 -9.00 12.27
C GLY A 114 -0.38 -7.72 12.07
N GLU A 115 0.06 -6.65 12.73
CA GLU A 115 -0.48 -5.31 12.57
C GLU A 115 0.60 -4.38 12.06
N TYR A 116 0.24 -3.55 11.09
CA TYR A 116 1.12 -2.51 10.56
C TYR A 116 0.32 -1.27 10.20
N VAL A 117 0.98 -0.12 10.29
CA VAL A 117 0.46 1.15 9.78
C VAL A 117 0.74 1.20 8.28
N LEU A 118 -0.30 1.46 7.49
CA LEU A 118 -0.22 1.73 6.06
C LEU A 118 -0.60 3.19 5.80
N THR A 119 0.29 3.95 5.18
CA THR A 119 0.10 5.38 4.90
C THR A 119 0.20 5.68 3.42
N ASN A 120 -0.80 6.37 2.87
CA ASN A 120 -0.69 7.02 1.56
C ASN A 120 0.19 8.27 1.70
N THR A 121 1.37 8.24 1.13
CA THR A 121 2.33 9.37 1.19
C THR A 121 2.15 10.37 0.05
N MET A 122 1.20 10.12 -0.85
CA MET A 122 0.91 10.96 -2.02
C MET A 122 -0.17 12.01 -1.73
N GLN A 123 -0.23 13.03 -2.59
CA GLN A 123 -1.22 14.11 -2.54
C GLN A 123 -2.50 13.79 -3.36
N GLN A 124 -2.65 12.55 -3.81
CA GLN A 124 -3.80 12.07 -4.57
C GLN A 124 -4.30 10.74 -3.97
N PRO A 125 -5.58 10.39 -4.19
CA PRO A 125 -6.06 9.06 -3.84
C PRO A 125 -5.25 7.98 -4.57
N ILE A 126 -4.93 6.89 -3.88
CA ILE A 126 -4.24 5.72 -4.44
C ILE A 126 -5.00 4.46 -4.09
N LEU A 127 -4.76 3.37 -4.82
CA LEU A 127 -5.40 2.08 -4.51
C LEU A 127 -5.08 1.66 -3.06
N LEU A 128 -6.09 1.22 -2.32
CA LEU A 128 -5.88 0.54 -1.04
C LEU A 128 -5.44 -0.90 -1.34
N ASP A 129 -4.12 -1.10 -1.29
CA ASP A 129 -3.47 -2.39 -1.46
C ASP A 129 -2.74 -2.76 -0.16
N PHE A 130 -2.39 -4.04 0.02
CA PHE A 130 -1.81 -4.57 1.25
C PHE A 130 -0.44 -5.22 0.97
N PRO A 131 0.66 -4.45 1.07
CA PRO A 131 1.96 -4.90 0.59
C PRO A 131 2.65 -5.97 1.46
N ALA A 132 2.28 -6.06 2.73
CA ALA A 132 2.95 -6.95 3.68
C ALA A 132 2.26 -8.31 3.75
N ASP A 133 3.08 -9.36 3.84
CA ASP A 133 2.70 -10.75 4.05
C ASP A 133 3.24 -11.25 5.40
N LEU A 134 2.60 -12.29 5.95
CA LEU A 134 3.07 -12.96 7.17
C LEU A 134 4.01 -14.12 6.86
N TYR A 135 5.04 -14.22 7.67
CA TYR A 135 6.03 -15.28 7.62
C TYR A 135 6.21 -15.91 9.00
N LEU A 136 6.21 -17.24 9.03
CA LEU A 136 6.34 -18.06 10.23
C LEU A 136 7.35 -19.18 10.00
N SER A 137 7.99 -19.67 11.05
CA SER A 137 8.81 -20.88 10.95
C SER A 137 7.98 -22.06 10.40
N ARG A 138 8.60 -22.86 9.54
CA ARG A 138 7.97 -24.03 8.92
C ARG A 138 7.32 -24.99 9.91
N GLU A 139 7.90 -25.13 11.11
CA GLU A 139 7.39 -26.01 12.17
C GLU A 139 5.98 -25.66 12.67
N TYR A 140 5.52 -24.42 12.49
CA TYR A 140 4.18 -23.97 12.88
C TYR A 140 3.15 -24.07 11.75
N VAL A 141 3.59 -24.44 10.55
CA VAL A 141 2.73 -24.55 9.38
C VAL A 141 2.28 -26.01 9.23
N PRO A 142 0.96 -26.27 9.20
CA PRO A 142 0.43 -27.62 8.96
C PRO A 142 1.03 -28.26 7.71
N ASP A 143 1.28 -29.57 7.76
CA ASP A 143 1.95 -30.32 6.69
C ASP A 143 1.26 -30.11 5.33
N GLU A 144 -0.07 -29.99 5.30
CA GLU A 144 -0.85 -29.77 4.08
C GLU A 144 -0.58 -28.41 3.42
N LEU A 145 -0.04 -27.44 4.17
CA LEU A 145 0.32 -26.11 3.69
C LEU A 145 1.82 -25.96 3.42
N GLN A 146 2.65 -26.92 3.85
CA GLN A 146 4.11 -26.82 3.73
C GLN A 146 4.62 -26.89 2.28
N ASP A 147 3.86 -27.47 1.35
CA ASP A 147 4.19 -27.44 -0.08
C ASP A 147 4.22 -26.01 -0.64
N ARG A 148 3.59 -25.05 0.06
CA ARG A 148 3.59 -23.62 -0.28
C ARG A 148 4.76 -22.85 0.34
N CYS A 149 5.57 -23.49 1.17
CA CYS A 149 6.80 -22.92 1.75
C CYS A 149 7.96 -22.92 0.74
N ALA A 150 7.75 -22.30 -0.42
CA ALA A 150 8.80 -22.13 -1.41
C ALA A 150 9.80 -21.06 -0.94
N PRO A 151 11.12 -21.28 -1.10
CA PRO A 151 12.12 -20.26 -0.78
C PRO A 151 11.90 -18.97 -1.55
N GLN A 152 12.07 -17.85 -0.86
CA GLN A 152 11.85 -16.52 -1.38
C GLN A 152 13.10 -15.66 -1.16
N PRO A 153 13.74 -15.13 -2.21
CA PRO A 153 14.94 -14.30 -2.05
C PRO A 153 14.73 -13.18 -1.04
N GLY A 154 15.68 -12.96 -0.13
CA GLY A 154 15.59 -11.92 0.90
C GLY A 154 14.79 -12.29 2.14
N VAL A 155 14.08 -13.43 2.13
CA VAL A 155 13.45 -14.03 3.30
C VAL A 155 14.30 -15.23 3.75
N PRO A 156 14.51 -15.45 5.05
CA PRO A 156 15.14 -16.68 5.54
C PRO A 156 14.44 -17.95 5.05
N ASP A 157 15.22 -18.95 4.65
CA ASP A 157 14.73 -20.17 3.98
C ASP A 157 13.88 -21.08 4.88
N ASP A 158 13.95 -20.89 6.20
CA ASP A 158 13.17 -21.59 7.22
C ASP A 158 11.77 -21.01 7.43
N LEU A 159 11.48 -19.86 6.81
CA LEU A 159 10.18 -19.20 6.91
C LEU A 159 9.23 -19.58 5.75
N CYS A 160 7.97 -19.68 6.12
CA CYS A 160 6.84 -19.97 5.26
C CYS A 160 5.86 -18.81 5.26
N THR A 161 5.24 -18.54 4.12
CA THR A 161 4.10 -17.63 4.01
C THR A 161 2.81 -18.41 3.73
N PRO A 162 2.05 -18.78 4.78
CA PRO A 162 0.75 -19.42 4.59
C PRO A 162 -0.24 -18.43 3.93
N PRO A 163 -1.39 -18.91 3.43
CA PRO A 163 -2.44 -18.02 2.94
C PRO A 163 -2.89 -17.02 4.01
N THR A 164 -2.98 -15.75 3.62
CA THR A 164 -3.31 -14.65 4.53
C THR A 164 -4.35 -13.70 3.95
N HIS A 165 -4.97 -12.94 4.83
CA HIS A 165 -5.83 -11.83 4.46
C HIS A 165 -5.59 -10.60 5.31
N SER A 166 -5.76 -9.44 4.69
CA SER A 166 -5.58 -8.14 5.32
C SER A 166 -6.90 -7.38 5.38
N GLU A 167 -7.14 -6.71 6.51
CA GLU A 167 -8.28 -5.82 6.71
C GLU A 167 -7.83 -4.51 7.37
N VAL A 168 -8.47 -3.40 7.01
CA VAL A 168 -8.30 -2.14 7.72
C VAL A 168 -9.13 -2.19 9.00
N VAL A 169 -8.47 -2.23 10.15
CA VAL A 169 -9.13 -2.36 11.47
C VAL A 169 -9.32 -1.01 12.16
N ALA A 170 -8.55 0.02 11.82
CA ALA A 170 -8.74 1.37 12.33
C ALA A 170 -8.22 2.46 11.38
N ARG A 171 -8.79 3.66 11.51
CA ARG A 171 -8.30 4.89 10.87
C ARG A 171 -7.46 5.68 11.86
N LEU A 172 -6.26 6.06 11.47
CA LEU A 172 -5.30 6.69 12.38
C LEU A 172 -5.32 8.20 12.25
N ASN A 173 -5.14 8.90 13.38
CA ASN A 173 -4.97 10.36 13.43
C ASN A 173 -6.04 11.15 12.68
N GLY A 174 -7.30 10.69 12.73
CA GLY A 174 -8.42 11.36 12.05
C GLY A 174 -8.47 11.18 10.54
N SER A 175 -7.72 10.21 9.99
CA SER A 175 -7.75 9.90 8.55
C SER A 175 -9.17 9.65 8.04
N GLU A 176 -9.45 10.18 6.85
CA GLU A 176 -10.70 9.93 6.13
C GLU A 176 -10.86 8.41 5.84
N PRO A 177 -12.10 7.89 5.78
CA PRO A 177 -12.33 6.50 5.43
C PRO A 177 -11.89 6.17 3.99
N PRO A 178 -11.63 4.89 3.68
CA PRO A 178 -11.40 4.46 2.30
C PRO A 178 -12.54 4.92 1.39
N ILE A 179 -12.19 5.33 0.17
CA ILE A 179 -13.16 5.72 -0.87
C ILE A 179 -13.49 4.47 -1.68
N ASP A 180 -14.77 4.23 -1.94
CA ASP A 180 -15.20 3.21 -2.91
C ASP A 180 -15.44 3.91 -4.26
N GLU A 181 -14.70 3.50 -5.28
CA GLU A 181 -14.84 4.01 -6.63
C GLU A 181 -14.93 2.82 -7.60
N ASN A 182 -16.13 2.57 -8.13
CA ASN A 182 -16.39 1.48 -9.08
C ASN A 182 -15.97 0.07 -8.58
N GLY A 183 -16.03 -0.17 -7.26
CA GLY A 183 -15.64 -1.44 -6.65
C GLY A 183 -14.18 -1.52 -6.23
N ASP A 184 -13.36 -0.53 -6.59
CA ASP A 184 -12.01 -0.37 -6.05
C ASP A 184 -12.06 0.45 -4.76
N LYS A 185 -11.29 0.01 -3.76
CA LYS A 185 -11.07 0.80 -2.54
C LYS A 185 -9.83 1.65 -2.71
N LEU A 186 -9.94 2.95 -2.43
CA LEU A 186 -8.84 3.91 -2.50
C LEU A 186 -8.52 4.48 -1.11
N MET A 187 -7.24 4.75 -0.85
CA MET A 187 -6.77 5.54 0.28
C MET A 187 -6.78 7.03 -0.10
N PRO A 188 -7.50 7.90 0.64
CA PRO A 188 -7.41 9.35 0.47
C PRO A 188 -5.97 9.88 0.63
N PRO A 189 -5.65 11.06 0.06
CA PRO A 189 -4.35 11.70 0.23
C PRO A 189 -3.94 11.81 1.70
N GLY A 190 -2.73 11.37 2.04
CA GLY A 190 -2.20 11.45 3.42
C GLY A 190 -2.87 10.52 4.44
N ALA A 191 -3.87 9.72 4.06
CA ALA A 191 -4.56 8.83 4.98
C ALA A 191 -3.62 7.74 5.52
N SER A 192 -3.78 7.43 6.81
CA SER A 192 -3.06 6.38 7.51
C SER A 192 -4.03 5.44 8.20
N TYR A 193 -3.84 4.14 8.00
CA TYR A 193 -4.69 3.08 8.51
C TYR A 193 -3.89 2.07 9.32
N LEU A 194 -4.50 1.52 10.36
CA LEU A 194 -4.03 0.30 10.99
C LEU A 194 -4.59 -0.86 10.19
N VAL A 195 -3.69 -1.63 9.59
CA VAL A 195 -4.02 -2.85 8.86
C VAL A 195 -3.66 -4.02 9.73
N ARG A 196 -4.57 -4.98 9.84
CA ARG A 196 -4.29 -6.29 10.41
C ARG A 196 -4.30 -7.32 9.30
N ILE A 197 -3.22 -8.09 9.22
CA ILE A 197 -3.10 -9.27 8.37
C ILE A 197 -3.16 -10.50 9.27
N ALA A 198 -3.85 -11.55 8.84
CA ALA A 198 -3.90 -12.81 9.56
C ALA A 198 -3.93 -14.02 8.61
N THR A 199 -3.57 -15.18 9.12
CA THR A 199 -3.66 -16.44 8.36
C THR A 199 -5.11 -16.81 8.10
N GLU A 200 -5.38 -17.36 6.92
CA GLU A 200 -6.73 -17.83 6.56
C GLU A 200 -7.04 -19.19 7.16
N ALA A 201 -6.01 -20.00 7.39
CA ALA A 201 -6.10 -21.27 8.09
C ALA A 201 -5.50 -21.16 9.50
N PRO A 202 -6.09 -21.85 10.48
CA PRO A 202 -5.48 -21.99 11.80
C PRO A 202 -4.18 -22.80 11.69
N LEU A 203 -3.24 -22.47 12.56
CA LEU A 203 -1.90 -23.03 12.64
C LEU A 203 -1.74 -23.83 13.93
N GLU A 204 -0.68 -24.63 13.99
CA GLU A 204 -0.35 -25.42 15.18
C GLU A 204 -0.06 -24.52 16.41
N ALA A 205 -0.31 -25.06 17.60
CA ALA A 205 -0.05 -24.35 18.85
C ALA A 205 1.44 -23.97 19.01
N GLY A 206 1.68 -22.95 19.84
CA GLY A 206 3.03 -22.50 20.21
C GLY A 206 3.50 -21.24 19.49
N ILE A 207 2.67 -20.68 18.61
CA ILE A 207 2.90 -19.34 18.03
C ILE A 207 2.78 -18.30 19.14
N ALA A 208 3.87 -17.57 19.36
CA ALA A 208 3.96 -16.49 20.33
C ALA A 208 4.39 -15.18 19.68
N ASP A 209 4.28 -14.08 20.41
CA ASP A 209 4.76 -12.77 19.98
C ASP A 209 6.24 -12.85 19.54
N GLY A 210 6.55 -12.33 18.35
CA GLY A 210 7.90 -12.33 17.77
C GLY A 210 8.28 -13.58 16.97
N THR A 211 7.45 -14.64 16.96
CA THR A 211 7.63 -15.81 16.06
C THR A 211 7.09 -15.53 14.66
N VAL A 212 6.16 -14.60 14.57
CA VAL A 212 5.56 -14.13 13.32
C VAL A 212 6.33 -12.91 12.84
N ARG A 213 6.67 -12.87 11.56
CA ARG A 213 7.41 -11.78 10.93
C ARG A 213 6.63 -11.22 9.76
N LEU A 214 6.81 -9.93 9.50
CA LEU A 214 6.20 -9.23 8.37
C LEU A 214 7.26 -8.96 7.31
N TYR A 215 6.97 -9.30 6.06
CA TYR A 215 7.81 -8.91 4.93
C TYR A 215 6.96 -8.35 3.81
N VAL A 216 7.53 -7.44 3.05
CA VAL A 216 7.04 -7.10 1.71
C VAL A 216 7.86 -7.92 0.73
N TRP A 217 7.25 -8.87 0.03
CA TRP A 217 7.94 -9.69 -0.97
C TRP A 217 7.35 -9.56 -2.37
N HIS A 218 6.04 -9.36 -2.49
CA HIS A 218 5.35 -9.38 -3.78
C HIS A 218 6.04 -8.46 -4.80
N ALA A 219 6.29 -8.97 -6.00
CA ALA A 219 7.12 -8.32 -7.02
C ALA A 219 6.58 -6.95 -7.50
N ARG A 220 5.33 -6.63 -7.17
CA ARG A 220 4.74 -5.30 -7.36
C ARG A 220 5.40 -4.25 -6.47
N PHE A 221 5.85 -4.61 -5.27
CA PHE A 221 6.38 -3.66 -4.28
C PHE A 221 7.90 -3.72 -4.13
N THR A 222 8.55 -4.76 -4.66
CA THR A 222 9.99 -5.01 -4.52
C THR A 222 10.69 -4.96 -5.88
N ALA A 223 11.52 -3.94 -6.11
CA ALA A 223 12.17 -3.72 -7.41
C ALA A 223 13.14 -4.84 -7.81
N ASP A 224 13.78 -5.50 -6.83
CA ASP A 224 14.74 -6.59 -7.04
C ASP A 224 14.18 -7.97 -6.67
N ARG A 225 12.86 -8.08 -6.44
CA ARG A 225 12.15 -9.31 -6.03
C ARG A 225 12.72 -9.94 -4.76
N LYS A 226 13.28 -9.13 -3.86
CA LYS A 226 13.72 -9.58 -2.55
C LYS A 226 12.76 -9.14 -1.47
N GLY A 227 12.50 -10.04 -0.54
CA GLY A 227 11.74 -9.77 0.66
C GLY A 227 12.44 -8.71 1.48
N ILE A 228 11.68 -7.72 1.91
CA ILE A 228 12.16 -6.68 2.83
C ILE A 228 11.35 -6.81 4.11
N GLU A 229 12.03 -7.06 5.22
CA GLU A 229 11.35 -7.18 6.51
C GLU A 229 10.78 -5.83 6.96
N VAL A 230 9.50 -5.84 7.33
CA VAL A 230 8.85 -4.73 8.02
C VAL A 230 9.06 -4.95 9.51
N ARG A 231 10.16 -4.40 10.03
CA ARG A 231 10.60 -4.66 11.40
C ARG A 231 9.66 -4.09 12.43
N LEU A 232 9.44 -4.86 13.50
CA LEU A 232 8.70 -4.47 14.70
C LEU A 232 9.39 -3.29 15.45
N PRO A 233 8.65 -2.57 16.32
CA PRO A 233 9.20 -1.50 17.16
C PRO A 233 10.37 -1.90 18.05
#